data_AF-A0A378F8E2-F1
#
_entry.id   AF-A0A378F8E2-F1
#
_cell.length_a   1.000
_cell.length_b   1.000
_cell.length_c   1.000
_cell.angle_alpha   90.00
_cell.angle_beta   90.00
_cell.angle_gamma   90.00
#
_symmetry.space_group_name_H-M   'P 1'
#
loop_
_entity.id
_entity.type
_entity.pdbx_description
1 polymer ?
#
loop_
_entity_poly.entity_id
_entity_poly.type
_entity_poly.pdbx_seq_one_letter_code
_entity_poly.pdbx_strand_id
1 'polypeptide(L)' 'MSDSLYSIVQMPRGIPVGTLAIGKAGAANAGLLAAQILAQHDAELHQRLSAWRQAQTDEVLDNPDPRGAA' A
#
# COMPACT_ATOMS: atom_id res chain seq x y z
N MET A 1 0.86 -7.26 -19.95
CA MET A 1 0.58 -6.77 -18.58
C MET A 1 -0.33 -7.70 -17.79
N SER A 2 -1.49 -8.15 -18.32
CA SER A 2 -2.36 -9.14 -17.65
C SER A 2 -1.64 -10.47 -17.31
N ASP A 3 -0.79 -10.95 -18.22
CA ASP A 3 0.01 -12.17 -18.03
C ASP A 3 0.92 -12.11 -16.79
N SER A 4 1.52 -10.95 -16.52
CA SER A 4 2.33 -10.74 -15.32
C SER A 4 1.51 -10.87 -14.03
N LEU A 5 0.23 -10.47 -14.04
CA LEU A 5 -0.63 -10.62 -12.87
C LEU A 5 -1.02 -12.09 -12.65
N TYR A 6 -1.48 -12.77 -13.70
CA TYR A 6 -1.91 -14.17 -13.59
C TYR A 6 -0.78 -15.13 -13.27
N SER A 7 0.43 -14.89 -13.77
CA SER A 7 1.60 -15.70 -13.40
C SER A 7 2.04 -15.55 -11.94
N ILE A 8 1.59 -14.50 -11.22
CA ILE A 8 1.93 -14.25 -9.81
C ILE A 8 0.77 -14.60 -8.86
N VAL A 9 -0.46 -14.20 -9.18
CA VAL A 9 -1.60 -14.33 -8.25
C VAL A 9 -2.20 -15.74 -8.20
N GLN A 10 -2.05 -16.54 -9.25
CA GLN A 10 -2.67 -17.86 -9.37
C GLN A 10 -1.81 -18.97 -8.76
N MET A 11 -1.36 -18.78 -7.51
CA MET A 11 -0.54 -19.78 -6.83
C MET A 11 -1.36 -21.03 -6.42
N PRO A 12 -0.78 -22.24 -6.54
CA PRO A 12 -1.44 -23.46 -6.11
C PRO A 12 -1.61 -23.52 -4.59
N ARG A 13 -2.54 -24.37 -4.14
CA ARG A 13 -2.79 -24.58 -2.72
C ARG A 13 -1.51 -24.97 -1.97
N GLY A 14 -1.19 -24.24 -0.90
CA GLY A 14 -0.07 -24.53 0.00
C GLY A 14 1.11 -23.58 -0.12
N ILE A 15 1.21 -22.79 -1.19
CA ILE A 15 2.30 -21.82 -1.41
C ILE A 15 1.68 -20.43 -1.65
N PRO A 16 1.36 -19.67 -0.58
CA PRO A 16 0.68 -18.39 -0.74
C PRO A 16 1.63 -17.29 -1.24
N VAL A 17 1.12 -16.41 -2.10
CA VAL A 17 1.78 -15.16 -2.51
C VAL A 17 0.79 -14.02 -2.34
N GLY A 18 1.16 -13.02 -1.55
CA GLY A 18 0.37 -11.79 -1.39
C GLY A 18 0.61 -10.87 -2.59
N THR A 19 -0.30 -10.88 -3.56
CA THR A 19 -0.18 -10.09 -4.79
C THR A 19 -0.82 -8.71 -4.65
N LEU A 20 -0.13 -7.68 -5.15
CA LEU A 20 -0.59 -6.28 -5.16
C LEU A 20 -0.94 -5.85 -6.59
N ALA A 21 -1.44 -4.62 -6.75
CA ALA A 21 -1.81 -4.06 -8.05
C ALA A 21 -0.65 -4.09 -9.09
N ILE A 22 -0.97 -3.98 -10.38
CA ILE A 22 0.06 -3.90 -11.43
C ILE A 22 0.74 -2.52 -11.40
N GLY A 23 2.07 -2.49 -11.58
CA GLY A 23 2.83 -1.26 -11.80
C GLY A 23 3.15 -0.47 -10.52
N LYS A 24 3.33 0.85 -10.65
CA LYS A 24 3.87 1.72 -9.58
C LYS A 24 3.04 1.69 -8.30
N ALA A 25 1.71 1.69 -8.41
CA ALA A 25 0.82 1.62 -7.26
C ALA A 25 0.99 0.30 -6.48
N GLY A 26 1.19 -0.81 -7.20
CA GLY A 26 1.50 -2.11 -6.60
C GLY A 26 2.83 -2.13 -5.86
N ALA A 27 3.86 -1.55 -6.46
CA ALA A 27 5.18 -1.46 -5.84
C ALA A 27 5.14 -0.65 -4.54
N ALA A 28 4.46 0.50 -4.54
CA ALA A 28 4.25 1.30 -3.32
C ALA A 28 3.49 0.51 -2.25
N ASN A 29 2.38 -0.14 -2.63
CA ASN A 29 1.57 -0.92 -1.70
C ASN A 29 2.28 -2.17 -1.17
N ALA A 30 3.16 -2.79 -1.96
CA ALA A 30 3.98 -3.90 -1.50
C ALA A 30 4.96 -3.46 -0.40
N GLY A 31 5.59 -2.29 -0.57
CA GLY A 31 6.43 -1.67 0.46
C GLY A 31 5.64 -1.35 1.72
N LEU A 32 4.44 -0.77 1.60
CA LEU A 32 3.56 -0.48 2.73
C LEU A 32 3.07 -1.76 3.43
N LEU A 33 2.77 -2.84 2.70
CA LEU A 33 2.38 -4.12 3.29
C LEU A 33 3.56 -4.74 4.06
N ALA A 34 4.76 -4.74 3.48
CA ALA A 34 5.96 -5.23 4.15
C ALA A 34 6.24 -4.42 5.43
N ALA A 35 6.15 -3.09 5.38
CA ALA A 35 6.31 -2.24 6.54
C ALA A 35 5.28 -2.56 7.63
N GLN A 36 4.02 -2.84 7.27
CA GLN A 36 2.97 -3.23 8.22
C GLN A 36 3.24 -4.59 8.88
N ILE A 37 3.83 -5.55 8.15
CA ILE A 37 4.26 -6.83 8.72
C ILE A 37 5.36 -6.61 9.76
N LEU A 38 6.38 -5.81 9.42
CA LEU A 38 7.50 -5.51 10.32
C LEU A 38 7.03 -4.74 11.58
N ALA A 39 6.09 -3.81 11.41
CA ALA A 39 5.54 -2.99 12.49
C ALA A 39 4.80 -3.79 13.58
N GLN A 40 4.47 -5.07 13.36
CA GLN A 40 3.95 -5.94 14.42
C GLN A 40 4.97 -6.15 15.56
N HIS A 41 6.26 -5.98 15.28
CA HIS A 41 7.35 -6.17 16.22
C HIS A 41 8.23 -4.93 16.40
N ASP A 42 7.86 -3.81 15.76
CA ASP A 42 8.58 -2.55 15.80
C ASP A 42 7.59 -1.40 16.09
N ALA A 43 7.56 -0.97 17.35
CA ALA A 43 6.65 0.07 17.82
C ALA A 43 6.95 1.45 17.23
N GLU A 44 8.21 1.76 16.94
CA GLU A 44 8.60 3.03 16.33
C GLU A 44 8.16 3.08 14.86
N LEU A 45 8.38 1.98 14.13
CA LEU A 45 7.88 1.84 12.76
C LEU A 45 6.35 1.90 12.72
N HIS A 46 5.66 1.29 13.69
CA HIS A 46 4.20 1.38 13.80
C HIS A 46 3.73 2.83 13.93
N GLN A 47 4.36 3.62 14.80
CA GLN A 47 4.05 5.03 14.99
C GLN A 47 4.27 5.82 13.69
N ARG A 48 5.40 5.61 13.01
CA ARG A 48 5.70 6.24 11.72
C ARG A 48 4.68 5.89 10.64
N LEU A 49 4.23 4.64 10.57
CA LEU A 49 3.18 4.22 9.63
C LEU A 49 1.83 4.87 9.95
N SER A 50 1.49 4.99 11.24
CA SER A 50 0.27 5.68 11.67
C SER A 50 0.30 7.16 11.27
N ALA A 51 1.41 7.85 11.55
CA ALA A 51 1.61 9.24 11.16
C ALA A 51 1.55 9.44 9.64
N TRP A 52 2.16 8.53 8.88
CA TRP A 52 2.10 8.57 7.42
C TRP A 52 0.66 8.45 6.89
N ARG A 53 -0.15 7.53 7.44
CA ARG A 53 -1.57 7.41 7.04
C ARG A 53 -2.38 8.65 7.43
N GLN A 54 -2.11 9.24 8.59
CA GLN A 54 -2.78 10.46 9.03
C GLN A 54 -2.47 11.61 8.08
N ALA A 55 -1.20 11.81 7.73
CA ALA A 55 -0.80 12.87 6.79
C ALA A 55 -1.47 12.74 5.41
N GLN A 56 -1.62 11.51 4.89
CA GLN A 56 -2.36 11.27 3.63
C GLN A 56 -3.86 11.56 3.76
N THR A 57 -4.44 11.36 4.95
CA THR A 57 -5.85 11.69 5.22
C THR A 57 -6.03 13.20 5.29
N ASP A 58 -5.16 13.86 6.05
CA ASP A 58 -5.18 15.32 6.24
C ASP A 58 -4.99 16.04 4.89
N GLU A 59 -4.09 15.56 4.04
CA GLU A 59 -3.86 16.11 2.69
C GLU A 59 -5.15 16.19 1.85
N VAL A 60 -6.01 15.18 1.93
CA VAL A 60 -7.30 15.19 1.21
C VAL A 60 -8.32 16.09 1.90
N LEU A 61 -8.38 16.07 3.23
CA LEU A 61 -9.32 16.89 4.00
C LEU A 61 -9.03 18.39 3.87
N ASP A 62 -7.76 18.76 3.77
CA ASP A 62 -7.31 20.14 3.56
C ASP A 62 -7.60 20.64 2.13
N ASN A 63 -7.89 19.74 1.19
CA ASN A 63 -8.20 20.05 -0.21
C ASN A 63 -9.57 19.47 -0.64
N PRO A 64 -10.69 19.92 -0.03
CA PRO A 64 -11.99 19.27 -0.20
C PRO A 64 -12.70 19.60 -1.53
N ASP A 65 -12.38 20.73 -2.17
CA ASP A 65 -12.95 21.09 -3.48
C ASP A 65 -11.91 20.86 -4.60
N PRO A 66 -12.09 19.83 -5.44
CA PRO A 66 -11.17 19.55 -6.54
C PRO A 66 -11.16 20.62 -7.64
N ARG A 67 -12.08 21.59 -7.61
CA ARG A 67 -12.18 22.70 -8.58
C ARG A 67 -11.40 23.95 -8.13
N GLY A 68 -11.02 24.04 -6.86
CA GLY A 68 -10.47 25.26 -6.23
C GLY A 68 -9.02 25.58 -6.60
N ALA A 69 -8.35 24.74 -7.40
CA ALA A 69 -6.97 24.90 -7.85
C ALA A 69 -6.85 25.10 -9.37
N ALA A 70 -7.88 25.68 -10.00
CA ALA A 70 -7.85 26.12 -11.40
C ALA A 70 -7.31 27.55 -11.53
#